data_AF-X1NTY6-F1
#
_entry.id   AF-X1NTY6-F1
#
_cell.length_a   1.000
_cell.length_b   1.000
_cell.length_c   1.000
_cell.angle_alpha   90.00
_cell.angle_beta   90.00
_cell.angle_gamma   90.00
#
_symmetry.space_group_name_H-M   'P 1'
#
loop_
_entity.id
_entity.type
_entity.pdbx_description
1 polymer ?
#
loop_
_entity_poly.entity_id
_entity_poly.type
_entity_poly.pdbx_seq_one_letter_code
_entity_poly.pdbx_strand_id
1 'polypeptide(L)'
;MVFNSHGRLRSVLLCKPTYYEICDFSEVASQHIKEGFKVSRKTATEQHQEFAEIFRQLGIDIKWQVAQPGHPDQVATRDFGVNINDISRIYFL
;
A
#
# COMPACT_ATOMS: atom_id res chain seq x y z
N MET A 1 5.51 -14.19 -14.64
CA MET A 1 6.70 -14.29 -13.79
C MET A 1 7.21 -12.91 -13.46
N VAL A 2 7.32 -12.62 -12.16
CA VAL A 2 7.87 -11.38 -11.60
C VAL A 2 9.32 -11.68 -11.22
N PHE A 3 10.26 -10.99 -11.85
CA PHE A 3 11.70 -11.20 -11.64
C PHE A 3 12.44 -9.93 -11.22
N ASN A 4 11.76 -8.79 -11.31
CA ASN A 4 12.33 -7.49 -11.03
C ASN A 4 11.20 -6.46 -10.79
N SER A 5 11.62 -5.27 -10.38
CA SER A 5 10.73 -4.14 -10.03
C SER A 5 10.45 -3.17 -11.20
N HIS A 6 10.88 -3.48 -12.42
CA HIS A 6 10.81 -2.54 -13.56
C HIS A 6 10.10 -3.12 -14.80
N GLY A 7 9.85 -4.43 -14.83
CA GLY A 7 9.10 -5.09 -15.87
C GLY A 7 7.65 -4.62 -15.91
N ARG A 8 6.95 -4.96 -17.00
CA ARG A 8 5.55 -4.55 -17.17
C ARG A 8 4.68 -5.09 -16.03
N LEU A 9 4.13 -4.16 -15.25
CA LEU A 9 3.16 -4.45 -14.19
C LEU A 9 1.86 -4.96 -14.80
N ARG A 10 1.35 -6.08 -14.29
CA ARG A 10 0.10 -6.72 -14.77
C ARG A 10 -0.95 -6.87 -13.68
N SER A 11 -0.52 -7.15 -12.46
CA SER A 11 -1.40 -7.21 -11.29
C SER A 11 -0.66 -6.73 -10.04
N VAL A 12 -1.41 -6.15 -9.11
CA VAL A 12 -0.91 -5.56 -7.87
C VAL A 12 -1.85 -5.87 -6.71
N LEU A 13 -1.33 -6.09 -5.51
CA LEU A 13 -2.10 -6.12 -4.26
C LEU A 13 -2.08 -4.73 -3.66
N LEU A 14 -3.26 -4.20 -3.34
CA LEU A 14 -3.42 -2.97 -2.59
C LEU A 14 -4.31 -3.19 -1.37
N CYS A 15 -4.12 -2.39 -0.33
CA CYS A 15 -4.99 -2.32 0.84
C CYS A 15 -5.47 -0.88 1.02
N LYS A 16 -6.79 -0.69 1.20
CA LYS A 16 -7.35 0.66 1.38
C LYS A 16 -6.87 1.26 2.71
N PRO A 17 -6.64 2.59 2.78
CA PRO A 17 -6.20 3.30 3.99
C PRO A 17 -7.31 3.53 5.03
N THR A 18 -8.24 2.58 5.18
CA THR A 18 -9.42 2.68 6.06
C THR A 18 -9.03 2.95 7.52
N TYR A 19 -7.97 2.28 7.99
CA TYR A 19 -7.46 2.41 9.36
C TYR A 19 -6.09 3.09 9.41
N TYR A 20 -5.65 3.75 8.32
CA TYR A 20 -4.28 4.25 8.21
C TYR A 20 -3.97 5.35 9.23
N GLU A 21 -2.88 5.14 9.96
CA GLU A 21 -2.29 6.06 10.92
C GLU A 21 -0.76 5.99 10.81
N ILE A 22 -0.08 7.07 11.17
CA ILE A 22 1.38 7.03 11.31
C ILE A 22 1.73 6.15 12.51
N CYS A 23 2.67 5.23 12.31
CA CYS A 23 3.07 4.27 13.32
C CYS A 23 4.50 4.56 13.79
N ASP A 24 4.76 4.23 15.06
CA ASP A 24 6.05 4.47 15.70
C ASP A 24 7.08 3.38 15.36
N PHE A 25 7.50 3.33 14.09
CA PHE A 25 8.42 2.29 13.59
C PHE A 25 9.85 2.78 13.33
N SER A 26 10.09 4.09 13.32
CA SER A 26 11.42 4.68 13.10
C SER A 26 11.56 5.97 13.89
N GLU A 27 12.80 6.35 14.23
CA GLU A 27 13.06 7.60 14.98
C GLU A 27 12.43 8.84 14.33
N VAL A 28 12.42 8.88 12.99
CA VAL A 28 11.78 9.95 12.21
C VAL A 28 10.26 9.95 12.40
N ALA A 29 9.62 8.78 12.33
CA ALA A 29 8.19 8.66 12.58
C ALA A 29 7.84 9.02 14.04
N SER A 30 8.65 8.57 15.01
CA SER A 30 8.52 8.92 16.42
C SER A 30 8.56 10.44 16.62
N GLN A 31 9.50 11.12 15.96
CA GLN A 31 9.67 12.56 16.07
C GLN A 31 8.46 13.31 15.52
N HIS A 32 7.96 12.93 14.34
CA HIS A 32 6.75 13.54 13.77
C HIS A 32 5.51 13.33 14.65
N ILE A 33 5.35 12.13 15.23
CA ILE A 33 4.26 11.86 16.18
C ILE A 33 4.37 12.78 17.40
N LYS A 34 5.58 12.95 17.97
CA LYS A 34 5.84 13.87 19.09
C LYS A 34 5.55 15.33 18.73
N GLU A 35 5.82 15.73 17.49
CA GLU A 35 5.49 17.05 16.95
C GLU A 35 3.98 17.25 16.68
N GLY A 36 3.16 16.22 16.90
CA GLY A 36 1.71 16.28 16.75
C GLY A 36 1.23 16.00 15.32
N PHE A 37 2.09 15.46 14.46
CA PHE A 37 1.69 15.05 13.11
C PHE A 37 0.59 13.99 13.18
N LYS A 38 -0.46 14.18 12.38
CA LYS A 38 -1.54 13.21 12.21
C LYS A 38 -1.86 13.06 10.74
N VAL A 39 -2.05 11.82 10.33
CA VAL A 39 -2.50 11.50 8.98
C VAL A 39 -3.97 11.90 8.82
N SER A 40 -4.28 12.63 7.75
CA SER A 40 -5.65 12.82 7.29
C SER A 40 -6.10 11.57 6.52
N ARG A 41 -6.91 10.72 7.15
CA ARG A 41 -7.47 9.52 6.48
C ARG A 41 -8.30 9.85 5.25
N LYS A 42 -8.98 11.00 5.25
CA LYS A 42 -9.70 11.50 4.07
C LYS A 42 -8.74 11.74 2.91
N THR A 43 -7.70 12.52 3.14
CA THR A 43 -6.69 12.83 2.11
C THR A 43 -5.97 11.57 1.65
N ALA A 44 -5.60 10.67 2.56
CA ALA A 44 -4.98 9.40 2.21
C ALA A 44 -5.92 8.52 1.34
N THR A 45 -7.22 8.52 1.63
CA THR A 45 -8.21 7.79 0.84
C THR A 45 -8.38 8.39 -0.55
N GLU A 46 -8.43 9.72 -0.67
CA GLU A 46 -8.53 10.42 -1.95
C GLU A 46 -7.31 10.15 -2.84
N GLN A 47 -6.10 10.30 -2.28
CA GLN A 47 -4.84 10.00 -2.98
C GLN A 47 -4.75 8.52 -3.40
N HIS A 48 -5.10 7.60 -2.50
CA HIS A 48 -5.11 6.17 -2.82
C HIS A 48 -6.15 5.84 -3.90
N GLN A 49 -7.30 6.51 -3.91
CA GLN A 49 -8.32 6.30 -4.94
C GLN A 49 -7.83 6.77 -6.31
N GLU A 50 -7.20 7.95 -6.38
CA GLU A 50 -6.57 8.46 -7.60
C GLU A 50 -5.51 7.48 -8.13
N PHE A 51 -4.63 7.00 -7.24
CA PHE A 51 -3.59 6.02 -7.59
C PHE A 51 -4.18 4.72 -8.15
N ALA A 52 -5.21 4.17 -7.49
CA ALA A 52 -5.88 2.95 -7.93
C ALA A 52 -6.61 3.16 -9.28
N GLU A 53 -7.12 4.35 -9.54
CA GLU A 53 -7.81 4.66 -10.79
C GLU A 53 -6.84 4.66 -11.98
N ILE A 54 -5.64 5.24 -11.83
CA ILE A 54 -4.60 5.17 -12.86
C ILE A 54 -4.24 3.72 -13.20
N PHE A 55 -4.12 2.83 -12.21
CA PHE A 55 -3.88 1.41 -12.48
C PHE A 55 -5.00 0.74 -13.27
N ARG A 56 -6.27 1.07 -12.98
CA ARG A 56 -7.40 0.56 -13.76
C ARG A 56 -7.34 1.06 -15.21
N GLN A 57 -7.06 2.35 -15.41
CA GLN A 57 -6.93 2.95 -16.75
C GLN A 57 -5.80 2.31 -17.57
N LEU A 58 -4.71 1.92 -16.90
CA LEU A 58 -3.59 1.19 -17.52
C LEU A 58 -3.85 -0.30 -17.74
N GLY A 59 -5.02 -0.81 -17.35
CA GLY A 59 -5.41 -2.22 -17.49
C GLY A 59 -4.69 -3.16 -16.52
N ILE A 60 -4.24 -2.65 -15.36
CA ILE A 60 -3.60 -3.43 -14.31
C ILE A 60 -4.68 -4.03 -13.40
N ASP A 61 -4.58 -5.34 -13.14
CA ASP A 61 -5.50 -6.07 -12.27
C ASP A 61 -5.17 -5.84 -10.79
N ILE A 62 -6.04 -5.10 -10.09
CA ILE A 62 -5.88 -4.81 -8.66
C ILE A 62 -6.54 -5.90 -7.82
N LYS A 63 -5.75 -6.59 -7.01
CA LYS A 63 -6.21 -7.43 -5.91
C LYS A 63 -6.31 -6.60 -4.64
N TRP A 64 -7.35 -6.84 -3.86
CA TRP A 64 -7.62 -6.07 -2.65
C TRP A 64 -7.41 -6.92 -1.41
N GLN A 65 -6.47 -6.51 -0.57
CA GLN A 65 -6.42 -6.95 0.81
C GLN A 65 -7.54 -6.27 1.60
N VAL A 66 -8.24 -7.03 2.43
CA VAL A 66 -9.26 -6.48 3.33
C VAL A 66 -8.56 -5.84 4.52
N ALA A 67 -8.71 -4.52 4.65
CA ALA A 67 -8.18 -3.76 5.78
C ALA A 67 -8.78 -4.25 7.10
N GLN A 68 -7.94 -4.45 8.11
CA GLN A 68 -8.32 -4.95 9.42
C GLN A 68 -8.20 -3.85 10.48
N PRO A 69 -9.18 -3.68 11.38
CA PRO A 69 -9.03 -2.81 12.54
C PRO A 69 -7.79 -3.18 13.36
N GLY A 70 -7.06 -2.18 13.86
CA GLY A 70 -5.82 -2.41 14.63
C GLY A 70 -4.57 -2.67 13.79
N HIS A 71 -4.68 -2.65 12.46
CA HIS A 71 -3.56 -2.75 11.52
C HIS A 71 -3.44 -1.47 10.68
N PRO A 72 -3.01 -0.35 11.30
CA PRO A 72 -2.94 0.95 10.62
C PRO A 72 -1.96 0.97 9.44
N ASP A 73 -0.89 0.20 9.49
CA ASP A 73 0.16 0.11 8.48
C ASP A 73 -0.14 -0.85 7.33
N GLN A 74 -1.27 -1.55 7.35
CA GLN A 74 -1.63 -2.58 6.36
C GLN A 74 -1.70 -2.07 4.91
N VAL A 75 -1.76 -0.75 4.73
CA VAL A 75 -1.66 -0.07 3.42
C VAL A 75 -0.33 -0.35 2.72
N ALA A 76 0.76 -0.57 3.46
CA ALA A 76 2.08 -0.89 2.94
C ALA A 76 2.16 -2.37 2.61
N THR A 77 1.45 -2.82 1.57
CA THR A 77 1.29 -4.25 1.28
C THR A 77 2.63 -4.95 1.01
N ARG A 78 3.64 -4.19 0.58
CA ARG A 78 5.02 -4.67 0.35
C ARG A 78 5.74 -5.15 1.61
N ASP A 79 5.39 -4.63 2.77
CA ASP A 79 6.09 -5.00 4.01
C ASP A 79 5.67 -6.41 4.49
N PHE A 80 4.55 -6.94 3.98
CA PHE A 80 4.04 -8.28 4.32
C PHE A 80 4.56 -9.38 3.40
N GLY A 81 5.12 -9.04 2.24
CA GLY A 81 5.43 -10.06 1.24
C GLY A 81 6.31 -9.57 0.09
N VAL A 82 7.13 -10.51 -0.40
CA VAL A 82 7.90 -10.35 -1.64
C VAL A 82 7.48 -11.42 -2.62
N ASN A 83 7.42 -11.06 -3.90
CA ASN A 83 7.16 -12.01 -4.96
C ASN A 83 8.49 -12.49 -5.55
N ILE A 84 8.89 -13.72 -5.22
CA ILE A 84 10.11 -14.38 -5.69
C ILE A 84 9.75 -15.64 -6.48
N ASN A 85 9.67 -15.53 -7.81
CA ASN A 85 9.35 -16.62 -8.76
C ASN A 85 7.90 -17.18 -8.65
N ASP A 86 7.23 -17.33 -9.79
CA ASP A 86 5.77 -17.23 -9.99
C ASP A 86 4.91 -18.38 -9.37
N ILE A 87 3.84 -17.99 -8.65
CA ILE A 87 2.50 -18.62 -8.75
C ILE A 87 1.41 -17.52 -8.79
N SER A 88 1.58 -16.42 -8.06
CA SER A 88 0.70 -15.25 -8.12
C SER A 88 1.43 -14.08 -8.79
N ARG A 89 0.97 -13.59 -9.94
CA ARG A 89 1.56 -12.45 -10.68
C ARG A 89 1.32 -11.07 -10.02
N ILE A 90 1.31 -11.04 -8.69
CA ILE A 90 0.88 -9.92 -7.87
C ILE A 90 2.13 -9.18 -7.36
N TYR A 91 2.24 -7.89 -7.67
CA TYR A 91 3.20 -7.01 -7.01
C TYR A 91 2.61 -6.48 -5.71
N PHE A 92 3.43 -6.35 -4.68
CA PHE A 92 3.05 -5.68 -3.44
C PHE A 92 3.58 -4.25 -3.50
N LEU A 93 2.70 -3.27 -3.30
CA LEU A 93 3.03 -1.84 -3.28
C LEU A 93 2.79 -1.21 -1.92
#